data_AF-A0AA42X5M2-F1
#
_entry.id   AF-A0AA42X5M2-F1
#
_cell.length_a   1.000
_cell.length_b   1.000
_cell.length_c   1.000
_cell.angle_alpha   90.00
_cell.angle_beta   90.00
_cell.angle_gamma   90.00
#
_symmetry.space_group_name_H-M   'P 1'
#
loop_
_entity.id
_entity.type
_entity.pdbx_description
1 polymer ?
#
loop_
_entity_poly.entity_id
_entity_poly.type
_entity_poly.pdbx_seq_one_letter_code
_entity_poly.pdbx_strand_id
1 'polypeptide(L)'
;MNRVLLALLLGLSVLAIWQRGSVAQAHRAADIASAARDKARDERDAAMTALAEANDVLAAERASAQAANHLAATYEKEKDDAQKASDRLIADLRAGNQRLHQRWQATVATAELSAAAAAASQPDGRADDRIESAGRAVGAAAQCDAQVRGLQAYALLCSGGSR
;
A
#
# COMPACT_ATOMS: atom_id res chain seq x y z
N MET A 1 11.36 -9.53 -95.65
CA MET A 1 12.07 -8.76 -94.59
C MET A 1 11.11 -8.07 -93.62
N ASN A 2 10.17 -7.24 -94.09
CA ASN A 2 9.26 -6.48 -93.20
C ASN A 2 8.40 -7.33 -92.24
N ARG A 3 7.92 -8.51 -92.66
CA ARG A 3 7.06 -9.37 -91.82
C ARG A 3 7.77 -9.94 -90.59
N VAL A 4 9.05 -10.29 -90.72
CA VAL A 4 9.87 -10.85 -89.62
C VAL A 4 10.23 -9.75 -88.63
N LEU A 5 10.58 -8.56 -89.12
CA LEU A 5 10.81 -7.37 -88.29
C LEU A 5 9.56 -6.97 -87.50
N LEU A 6 8.38 -7.00 -88.13
CA LEU A 6 7.11 -6.72 -87.45
C LEU A 6 6.81 -7.74 -86.35
N ALA A 7 7.03 -9.03 -86.59
CA ALA A 7 6.82 -10.08 -85.60
C ALA A 7 7.77 -9.94 -84.41
N LEU A 8 9.03 -9.58 -84.64
CA LEU A 8 10.01 -9.32 -83.58
C LEU A 8 9.64 -8.11 -82.73
N LEU A 9 9.22 -7.02 -83.36
CA LEU A 9 8.76 -5.81 -82.66
C LEU A 9 7.51 -6.09 -81.81
N LEU A 10 6.56 -6.86 -82.34
CA LEU A 10 5.39 -7.29 -81.59
C LEU A 10 5.77 -8.19 -80.41
N GLY A 11 6.65 -9.18 -80.61
CA GLY A 11 7.14 -10.04 -79.54
C GLY A 11 7.83 -9.27 -78.42
N LEU A 12 8.70 -8.32 -78.76
CA LEU A 12 9.37 -7.45 -77.80
C LEU A 12 8.39 -6.53 -77.06
N SER A 13 7.36 -6.03 -77.75
CA SER A 13 6.33 -5.18 -77.12
C SER A 13 5.52 -5.94 -76.07
N VAL A 14 5.13 -7.18 -76.36
CA VAL A 14 4.40 -8.06 -75.42
C VAL A 14 5.29 -8.39 -74.21
N LEU A 15 6.56 -8.70 -74.45
CA LEU A 15 7.51 -9.04 -73.40
C LEU A 15 7.81 -7.85 -72.48
N ALA A 16 7.94 -6.64 -73.05
CA ALA A 16 8.10 -5.40 -72.29
C ALA A 16 6.86 -5.06 -71.45
N ILE A 17 5.65 -5.27 -71.98
CA ILE A 17 4.39 -5.06 -71.23
C ILE A 17 4.29 -6.07 -70.08
N TRP A 18 4.64 -7.33 -70.32
CA TRP A 18 4.60 -8.38 -69.29
C TRP A 18 5.61 -8.13 -68.16
N GLN A 19 6.85 -7.76 -68.49
CA GLN A 19 7.87 -7.40 -67.49
C GLN A 19 7.50 -6.15 -66.69
N ARG A 20 6.91 -5.13 -67.32
CA ARG A 20 6.42 -3.95 -66.60
C ARG A 20 5.25 -4.29 -65.67
N GLY A 21 4.36 -5.18 -66.08
CA GLY A 21 3.25 -5.65 -65.25
C GLY A 21 3.72 -6.43 -64.01
N SER A 22 4.68 -7.34 -64.17
CA SER A 22 5.21 -8.14 -63.05
C SER A 22 6.02 -7.31 -62.05
N VAL A 23 6.84 -6.36 -62.51
CA VAL A 23 7.58 -5.44 -61.65
C VAL A 23 6.63 -4.49 -60.90
N ALA A 24 5.59 -3.97 -61.56
CA ALA A 24 4.58 -3.16 -60.90
C ALA A 24 3.80 -3.94 -59.82
N GLN A 25 3.52 -5.22 -60.05
CA GLN A 25 2.91 -6.09 -59.03
C GLN A 25 3.88 -6.35 -57.86
N ALA A 26 5.16 -6.57 -58.13
CA ALA A 26 6.18 -6.78 -57.10
C ALA A 26 6.35 -5.55 -56.20
N HIS A 27 6.36 -4.33 -56.76
CA HIS A 27 6.40 -3.10 -55.98
C HIS A 27 5.16 -2.93 -55.09
N ARG A 28 3.95 -3.15 -55.64
CA ARG A 28 2.72 -3.10 -54.83
C ARG A 28 2.73 -4.12 -53.69
N ALA A 29 3.21 -5.34 -53.95
CA ALA A 29 3.34 -6.36 -52.92
C ALA A 29 4.34 -5.95 -51.83
N ALA A 30 5.46 -5.33 -52.21
CA ALA A 30 6.43 -4.79 -51.26
C ALA A 30 5.86 -3.63 -50.44
N ASP A 31 5.12 -2.71 -51.06
CA ASP A 31 4.47 -1.58 -50.39
C ASP A 31 3.38 -2.04 -49.41
N ILE A 32 2.60 -3.07 -49.77
CA ILE A 32 1.62 -3.67 -48.86
C ILE A 32 2.34 -4.35 -47.68
N ALA A 33 3.46 -5.03 -47.94
CA ALA A 33 4.22 -5.71 -46.90
C ALA A 33 4.91 -4.72 -45.94
N SER A 34 5.42 -3.59 -46.43
CA SER A 34 5.96 -2.53 -45.57
C SER A 34 4.86 -1.87 -44.75
N ALA A 35 3.74 -1.50 -45.37
CA ALA A 35 2.60 -0.91 -44.65
C ALA A 35 2.04 -1.85 -43.57
N ALA A 36 1.99 -3.16 -43.84
CA ALA A 36 1.58 -4.16 -42.84
C ALA A 36 2.58 -4.27 -41.67
N ARG A 37 3.89 -4.17 -41.94
CA ARG A 37 4.92 -4.17 -40.89
C ARG A 37 4.89 -2.92 -40.05
N ASP A 38 4.73 -1.75 -40.68
CA ASP A 38 4.65 -0.47 -39.97
C ASP A 38 3.43 -0.46 -39.06
N LYS A 39 2.27 -0.91 -39.56
CA LYS A 39 1.07 -1.07 -38.73
C LYS A 39 1.28 -2.02 -37.55
N ALA A 40 1.90 -3.17 -37.77
CA ALA A 40 2.18 -4.12 -36.70
C ALA A 40 3.17 -3.55 -35.66
N ARG A 41 4.11 -2.72 -36.10
CA ARG A 41 5.05 -2.02 -35.21
C ARG A 41 4.33 -0.96 -34.39
N ASP A 42 3.45 -0.18 -35.01
CA ASP A 42 2.65 0.84 -34.33
C ASP A 42 1.73 0.20 -33.28
N GLU A 43 1.06 -0.91 -33.62
CA GLU A 43 0.23 -1.68 -32.68
C GLU A 43 1.05 -2.23 -31.51
N ARG A 44 2.25 -2.76 -31.78
CA ARG A 44 3.17 -3.23 -30.74
C ARG A 44 3.60 -2.08 -29.83
N ASP A 45 4.00 -0.95 -30.41
CA ASP A 45 4.50 0.19 -29.65
C ASP A 45 3.37 0.79 -28.79
N ALA A 46 2.15 0.88 -29.31
CA ALA A 46 0.96 1.24 -28.55
C ALA A 46 0.69 0.26 -27.39
N ALA A 47 0.78 -1.06 -27.64
CA ALA A 47 0.61 -2.07 -26.60
C ALA A 47 1.68 -2.00 -25.51
N MET A 48 2.93 -1.71 -25.88
CA MET A 48 4.04 -1.54 -24.95
C MET A 48 3.85 -0.30 -24.07
N THR A 49 3.37 0.82 -24.64
CA THR A 49 3.03 2.02 -23.87
C THR A 49 1.89 1.73 -22.89
N ALA A 50 0.81 1.09 -23.33
CA ALA A 50 -0.31 0.74 -22.46
C ALA A 50 0.12 -0.22 -21.32
N LEU A 51 1.03 -1.15 -21.61
CA LEU A 51 1.59 -2.05 -20.59
C LEU A 51 2.48 -1.31 -19.59
N ALA A 52 3.28 -0.35 -20.04
CA ALA A 52 4.10 0.48 -19.15
C ALA A 52 3.21 1.30 -18.20
N GLU A 53 2.19 1.97 -18.73
CA GLU A 53 1.21 2.72 -17.94
C GLU A 53 0.49 1.84 -16.92
N ALA A 54 0.04 0.64 -17.32
CA ALA A 54 -0.60 -0.31 -16.41
C ALA A 54 0.35 -0.79 -15.29
N ASN A 55 1.62 -1.02 -15.62
CA ASN A 55 2.63 -1.40 -14.63
C ASN A 55 2.93 -0.28 -13.64
N ASP A 56 2.96 0.97 -14.09
CA ASP A 56 3.19 2.13 -13.22
C ASP A 56 2.02 2.30 -12.23
N VAL A 57 0.77 2.15 -12.70
CA VAL A 57 -0.41 2.15 -11.83
C VAL A 57 -0.34 1.01 -10.81
N LEU A 58 -0.04 -0.21 -11.26
CA LEU A 58 0.06 -1.38 -10.38
C LEU A 58 1.19 -1.23 -9.35
N ALA A 59 2.31 -0.62 -9.73
CA ALA A 59 3.41 -0.34 -8.81
C ALA A 59 2.99 0.68 -7.73
N ALA A 60 2.29 1.74 -8.12
CA ALA A 60 1.75 2.72 -7.19
C ALA A 60 0.72 2.11 -6.22
N GLU A 61 -0.19 1.27 -6.73
CA GLU A 61 -1.16 0.55 -5.91
C GLU A 61 -0.48 -0.38 -4.90
N ARG A 62 0.53 -1.16 -5.34
CA ARG A 62 1.30 -2.05 -4.46
C ARG A 62 2.05 -1.28 -3.39
N ALA A 63 2.67 -0.16 -3.73
CA ALA A 63 3.38 0.68 -2.78
C ALA A 63 2.41 1.24 -1.71
N SER A 64 1.23 1.71 -2.14
CA SER A 64 0.18 2.18 -1.24
C SER A 64 -0.31 1.06 -0.31
N ALA A 65 -0.57 -0.14 -0.84
CA ALA A 65 -0.98 -1.29 -0.07
C ALA A 65 0.09 -1.73 0.95
N GLN A 66 1.37 -1.72 0.57
CA GLN A 66 2.47 -2.01 1.49
C GLN A 66 2.54 -1.00 2.63
N ALA A 67 2.41 0.29 2.33
CA ALA A 67 2.42 1.35 3.34
C ALA A 67 1.24 1.22 4.31
N ALA A 68 0.03 0.94 3.80
CA ALA A 68 -1.15 0.69 4.63
C ALA A 68 -0.98 -0.55 5.54
N ASN A 69 -0.45 -1.65 4.99
CA ASN A 69 -0.19 -2.86 5.77
C ASN A 69 0.87 -2.64 6.86
N HIS A 70 1.94 -1.91 6.56
CA HIS A 70 2.95 -1.56 7.54
C HIS A 70 2.39 -0.69 8.67
N LEU A 71 1.54 0.29 8.31
CA LEU A 71 0.87 1.13 9.30
C LEU A 71 -0.06 0.31 10.20
N ALA A 72 -0.86 -0.59 9.63
CA ALA A 72 -1.73 -1.49 10.40
C ALA A 72 -0.93 -2.38 11.36
N ALA A 73 0.18 -2.97 10.89
CA ALA A 73 1.07 -3.78 11.74
C ALA A 73 1.69 -2.97 12.88
N THR A 74 2.08 -1.73 12.61
CA THR A 74 2.63 -0.82 13.63
C THR A 74 1.57 -0.49 14.68
N TYR A 75 0.35 -0.15 14.26
CA TYR A 75 -0.76 0.15 15.16
C TYR A 75 -1.10 -1.02 16.09
N GLU A 76 -1.21 -2.24 15.53
CA GLU A 76 -1.49 -3.43 16.34
C GLU A 76 -0.37 -3.72 17.34
N LYS A 77 0.89 -3.53 16.94
CA LYS A 77 2.03 -3.65 17.86
C LYS A 77 1.98 -2.61 18.97
N GLU A 78 1.72 -1.34 18.65
CA GLU A 78 1.62 -0.28 19.66
C GLU A 78 0.50 -0.55 20.68
N LYS A 79 -0.61 -1.13 20.23
CA LYS A 79 -1.71 -1.55 21.11
C LYS A 79 -1.29 -2.65 22.08
N ASP A 80 -0.59 -3.68 21.57
CA ASP A 80 -0.06 -4.78 22.38
C ASP A 80 1.02 -4.29 23.37
N ASP A 81 1.93 -3.45 22.91
CA ASP A 81 2.98 -2.84 23.74
C ASP A 81 2.38 -1.96 24.84
N ALA A 82 1.32 -1.19 24.54
CA ALA A 82 0.58 -0.40 25.54
C ALA A 82 -0.06 -1.28 26.62
N GLN A 83 -0.64 -2.43 26.24
CA GLN A 83 -1.19 -3.37 27.19
C GLN A 83 -0.10 -3.96 28.09
N LYS A 84 1.00 -4.45 27.52
CA LYS A 84 2.15 -4.98 28.29
C LYS A 84 2.76 -3.94 29.22
N ALA A 85 2.83 -2.68 28.79
CA ALA A 85 3.33 -1.59 29.62
C ALA A 85 2.39 -1.33 30.81
N SER A 86 1.07 -1.37 30.60
CA SER A 86 0.08 -1.27 31.67
C SER A 86 0.19 -2.43 32.65
N ASP A 87 0.29 -3.67 32.16
CA ASP A 87 0.43 -4.87 33.00
C ASP A 87 1.71 -4.82 33.85
N ARG A 88 2.83 -4.38 33.25
CA ARG A 88 4.09 -4.17 33.96
C ARG A 88 3.95 -3.08 35.03
N LEU A 89 3.30 -1.96 34.73
CA LEU A 89 3.05 -0.88 35.70
C LEU A 89 2.24 -1.40 36.90
N ILE A 90 1.19 -2.19 36.66
CA ILE A 90 0.40 -2.81 37.74
C ILE A 90 1.27 -3.71 38.60
N ALA A 91 2.11 -4.55 37.98
CA ALA A 91 3.02 -5.43 38.71
C ALA A 91 4.04 -4.65 39.56
N ASP A 92 4.63 -3.58 39.00
CA ASP A 92 5.60 -2.74 39.71
C ASP A 92 4.96 -1.94 40.86
N LEU A 93 3.69 -1.53 40.71
CA LEU A 93 2.93 -0.91 41.80
C LEU A 93 2.64 -1.90 42.93
N ARG A 94 2.27 -3.16 42.62
CA ARG A 94 2.05 -4.22 43.62
C ARG A 94 3.33 -4.62 44.33
N ALA A 95 4.45 -4.70 43.61
CA ALA A 95 5.77 -5.01 44.18
C ALA A 95 6.36 -3.84 44.99
N GLY A 96 5.76 -2.64 44.91
CA GLY A 96 6.28 -1.43 45.55
C GLY A 96 7.51 -0.83 44.85
N ASN A 97 7.86 -1.33 43.65
CA ASN A 97 8.94 -0.81 42.81
C ASN A 97 8.62 0.61 42.28
N GLN A 98 7.32 0.90 42.11
CA GLN A 98 6.83 2.24 41.80
C GLN A 98 5.82 2.71 42.83
N ARG A 99 5.67 4.03 42.96
CA ARG A 99 4.71 4.66 43.86
C ARG A 99 3.92 5.72 43.10
N LEU A 100 2.61 5.75 43.32
CA LEU A 100 1.73 6.77 42.76
C LEU A 100 2.12 8.17 43.27
N HIS A 101 1.74 9.22 42.56
CA HIS A 101 2.08 10.60 42.94
C HIS A 101 1.46 11.01 44.30
N GLN A 102 2.07 11.95 45.02
CA GLN A 102 1.71 12.29 46.41
C GLN A 102 0.23 12.66 46.62
N ARG A 103 -0.41 13.35 45.67
CA ARG A 103 -1.86 13.62 45.74
C ARG A 103 -2.69 12.33 45.74
N TRP A 104 -2.31 11.37 44.91
CA TRP A 104 -2.96 10.05 44.90
C TRP A 104 -2.58 9.27 46.16
N GLN A 105 -1.34 9.36 46.64
CA GLN A 105 -0.94 8.77 47.92
C GLN A 105 -1.69 9.38 49.11
N ALA A 106 -1.97 10.67 49.14
CA ALA A 106 -2.74 11.31 50.20
C ALA A 106 -4.21 10.85 50.16
N THR A 107 -4.76 10.67 48.96
CA THR A 107 -6.08 10.06 48.80
C THR A 107 -6.06 8.59 49.24
N VAL A 108 -4.96 7.86 48.98
CA VAL A 108 -4.73 6.49 49.47
C VAL A 108 -4.60 6.46 50.99
N ALA A 109 -3.79 7.31 51.61
CA ALA A 109 -3.61 7.35 53.07
C ALA A 109 -4.91 7.71 53.79
N THR A 110 -5.69 8.65 53.24
CA THR A 110 -7.00 9.02 53.80
C THR A 110 -8.04 7.91 53.56
N ALA A 111 -7.97 7.22 52.41
CA ALA A 111 -8.78 6.05 52.12
C ALA A 111 -8.38 4.83 52.96
N GLU A 112 -7.11 4.65 53.28
CA GLU A 112 -6.59 3.61 54.17
C GLU A 112 -6.96 3.89 55.62
N LEU A 113 -6.96 5.15 56.06
CA LEU A 113 -7.48 5.53 57.37
C LEU A 113 -8.99 5.27 57.47
N SER A 114 -9.74 5.61 56.41
CA SER A 114 -11.17 5.29 56.30
C SER A 114 -11.43 3.78 56.14
N ALA A 115 -10.50 3.06 55.50
CA ALA A 115 -10.56 1.62 55.32
C ALA A 115 -10.15 0.87 56.58
N ALA A 116 -9.22 1.35 57.40
CA ALA A 116 -8.91 0.78 58.72
C ALA A 116 -10.13 0.87 59.65
N ALA A 117 -10.88 1.98 59.57
CA ALA A 117 -12.16 2.13 60.25
C ALA A 117 -13.25 1.16 59.72
N ALA A 118 -13.20 0.77 58.44
CA ALA A 118 -14.15 -0.16 57.81
C ALA A 118 -13.69 -1.64 57.81
N ALA A 119 -12.39 -1.92 57.90
CA ALA A 119 -11.76 -3.25 57.92
C ALA A 119 -11.87 -3.91 59.29
N ALA A 120 -12.18 -3.14 60.34
CA ALA A 120 -12.81 -3.66 61.56
C ALA A 120 -14.11 -4.45 61.28
N SER A 121 -14.64 -4.41 60.05
CA SER A 121 -15.88 -5.09 59.64
C SER A 121 -15.83 -5.95 58.35
N GLN A 122 -14.74 -6.00 57.53
CA GLN A 122 -14.65 -6.91 56.36
C GLN A 122 -13.24 -6.96 55.68
N PRO A 123 -12.94 -7.98 54.83
CA PRO A 123 -11.60 -8.18 54.22
C PRO A 123 -11.23 -7.16 53.12
N ASP A 124 -9.93 -6.89 52.98
CA ASP A 124 -9.30 -5.75 52.29
C ASP A 124 -9.15 -5.87 50.74
N GLY A 125 -10.22 -6.19 50.01
CA GLY A 125 -10.17 -6.27 48.53
C GLY A 125 -9.98 -4.91 47.81
N ARG A 126 -10.17 -3.80 48.51
CA ARG A 126 -10.26 -2.46 47.90
C ARG A 126 -8.91 -1.83 47.53
N ALA A 127 -7.79 -2.31 48.10
CA ALA A 127 -6.46 -1.80 47.77
C ALA A 127 -6.00 -2.26 46.38
N ASP A 128 -6.21 -3.55 46.07
CA ASP A 128 -5.89 -4.13 44.77
C ASP A 128 -6.73 -3.52 43.64
N ASP A 129 -8.02 -3.30 43.88
CA ASP A 129 -8.95 -2.66 42.92
C ASP A 129 -8.45 -1.28 42.44
N ARG A 130 -7.79 -0.51 43.32
CA ARG A 130 -7.29 0.83 43.00
C ARG A 130 -6.03 0.78 42.14
N ILE A 131 -5.10 -0.11 42.45
CA ILE A 131 -3.89 -0.32 41.63
C ILE A 131 -4.31 -0.76 40.23
N GLU A 132 -5.26 -1.69 40.16
CA GLU A 132 -5.78 -2.18 38.89
C GLU A 132 -6.54 -1.08 38.12
N SER A 133 -7.32 -0.23 38.82
CA SER A 133 -7.97 0.93 38.21
C SER A 133 -6.97 1.93 37.64
N ALA A 134 -5.86 2.21 38.33
CA ALA A 134 -4.83 3.12 37.83
C ALA A 134 -4.15 2.56 36.59
N GLY A 135 -3.81 1.26 36.60
CA GLY A 135 -3.25 0.57 35.44
C GLY A 135 -4.19 0.59 34.23
N ARG A 136 -5.48 0.27 34.43
CA ARG A 136 -6.50 0.35 33.36
C ARG A 136 -6.63 1.75 32.78
N ALA A 137 -6.62 2.79 33.61
CA ALA A 137 -6.71 4.18 33.14
C ALA A 137 -5.49 4.58 32.29
N VAL A 138 -4.28 4.25 32.72
CA VAL A 138 -3.04 4.52 31.97
C VAL A 138 -2.99 3.70 30.69
N GLY A 139 -3.38 2.43 30.74
CA GLY A 139 -3.45 1.56 29.57
C GLY A 139 -4.45 2.07 28.53
N ALA A 140 -5.65 2.48 28.97
CA ALA A 140 -6.65 3.06 28.09
C ALA A 140 -6.16 4.37 27.44
N ALA A 141 -5.51 5.24 28.21
CA ALA A 141 -4.92 6.47 27.66
C ALA A 141 -3.85 6.17 26.59
N ALA A 142 -2.96 5.21 26.85
CA ALA A 142 -1.93 4.81 25.88
C ALA A 142 -2.53 4.20 24.60
N GLN A 143 -3.61 3.42 24.72
CA GLN A 143 -4.34 2.89 23.55
C GLN A 143 -5.02 3.99 22.74
N CYS A 144 -5.62 4.99 23.41
CA CYS A 144 -6.17 6.17 22.75
C CYS A 144 -5.08 6.95 22.00
N ASP A 145 -3.90 7.14 22.61
CA ASP A 145 -2.77 7.81 21.96
C ASP A 145 -2.25 7.03 20.74
N ALA A 146 -2.21 5.70 20.82
CA ALA A 146 -1.88 4.84 19.67
C ALA A 146 -2.93 4.96 18.56
N GLN A 147 -4.21 5.03 18.93
CA GLN A 147 -5.29 5.22 17.96
C GLN A 147 -5.22 6.59 17.26
N VAL A 148 -4.98 7.67 18.02
CA VAL A 148 -4.81 9.01 17.44
C VAL A 148 -3.61 9.04 16.50
N ARG A 149 -2.47 8.49 16.90
CA ARG A 149 -1.28 8.40 16.04
C ARG A 149 -1.55 7.58 14.77
N GLY A 150 -2.22 6.44 14.89
CA GLY A 150 -2.61 5.61 13.75
C GLY A 150 -3.52 6.35 12.77
N LEU A 151 -4.54 7.06 13.27
CA LEU A 151 -5.44 7.86 12.44
C LEU A 151 -4.73 9.04 11.76
N GLN A 152 -3.84 9.72 12.47
CA GLN A 152 -3.05 10.82 11.89
C GLN A 152 -2.11 10.30 10.79
N ALA A 153 -1.43 9.19 11.02
CA ALA A 153 -0.56 8.55 10.02
C ALA A 153 -1.36 8.08 8.80
N TYR A 154 -2.57 7.55 9.00
CA TYR A 154 -3.46 7.18 7.90
C TYR A 154 -3.93 8.40 7.10
N ALA A 155 -4.31 9.49 7.76
CA ALA A 155 -4.68 10.74 7.09
C ALA A 155 -3.52 11.34 6.27
N LEU A 156 -2.28 11.24 6.78
CA LEU A 156 -1.08 11.63 6.02
C LEU A 156 -0.85 10.73 4.80
N LEU A 157 -1.05 9.41 4.94
CA LEU A 157 -0.97 8.47 3.83
C LEU A 157 -1.97 8.81 2.72
N CYS A 158 -3.23 9.08 3.08
CA CYS A 158 -4.28 9.44 2.12
C CYS A 158 -4.06 10.81 1.46
N SER A 159 -3.57 11.80 2.21
CA SER A 159 -3.31 13.15 1.67
C SER A 159 -2.04 13.22 0.80
N GLY A 160 -1.04 12.40 1.09
CA GLY A 160 0.18 12.26 0.29
C GLY A 160 -0.05 11.61 -1.08
N GLY A 161 -1.11 10.80 -1.24
CA GLY A 161 -1.51 10.21 -2.53
C GLY A 161 -2.38 11.11 -3.42
N SER A 162 -2.66 12.35 -3.01
CA SER A 162 -3.54 13.29 -3.73
C SER A 162 -2.81 14.31 -4.62
N ARG A 163 -1.55 14.07 -4.97
CA ARG A 163 -0.77 14.94 -5.88
C ARG A 163 -0.36 14.21 -7.14
#